data_AF-A0A507EGQ7-F1
#
_entry.id   AF-A0A507EGQ7-F1
#
_cell.length_a   1.000
_cell.length_b   1.000
_cell.length_c   1.000
_cell.angle_alpha   90.00
_cell.angle_beta   90.00
_cell.angle_gamma   90.00
#
_symmetry.space_group_name_H-M   'P 1'
#
loop_
_entity.id
_entity.type
_entity.pdbx_description
1 polymer ?
#
loop_
_entity_poly.entity_id
_entity_poly.type
_entity_poly.pdbx_seq_one_letter_code
_entity_poly.pdbx_strand_id
1 'polypeptide(L)'
;MKLGLPIALSLGFLAAPSLAVSILPANPCVPQGTSFSCPSVYNGAIGASASPSPATAAGIQSLWALRDNMHQRWQALDAACDPDAVFALTYLFMTDSVASHVANNYFDFNEDMVTFTRTFANYYITAIDNWKNGNRNQVPQAWKTAFSNADAQKTLAEQDLFLGMNAHINRDLAYVVNDLKMKTDHKPDYNRINDILQETAEPVNTQIVCRYSGDPLQTNPVLGAALLQMISGWRENAWQNGKLMQFNPLQKIVVDTAAAAIANLFAINLGTNAQRVQYCQSQQAANACPPLQLTNH
;
A
#
# COMPACT_ATOMS: atom_id res chain seq x y z
N MET A 1 -29.36 -41.87 7.40
CA MET A 1 -27.95 -41.90 6.97
C MET A 1 -27.90 -41.76 5.46
N LYS A 2 -27.71 -40.54 4.95
CA LYS A 2 -27.22 -40.25 3.59
C LYS A 2 -26.50 -38.91 3.69
N LEU A 3 -25.19 -38.95 3.48
CA LEU A 3 -24.25 -37.85 3.64
C LEU A 3 -24.53 -36.74 2.63
N GLY A 4 -24.48 -35.49 3.09
CA GLY A 4 -24.36 -34.31 2.24
C GLY A 4 -22.91 -34.14 1.80
N LEU A 5 -22.70 -33.97 0.49
CA LEU A 5 -21.43 -33.59 -0.12
C LEU A 5 -21.22 -32.07 0.06
N PRO A 6 -20.01 -31.58 0.39
CA PRO A 6 -19.72 -30.16 0.36
C PRO A 6 -19.55 -29.68 -1.09
N ILE A 7 -20.24 -28.59 -1.44
CA ILE A 7 -20.09 -27.89 -2.72
C ILE A 7 -18.75 -27.15 -2.68
N ALA A 8 -17.76 -27.66 -3.41
CA ALA A 8 -16.55 -26.92 -3.72
C ALA A 8 -16.88 -25.88 -4.81
N LEU A 9 -16.85 -24.58 -4.48
CA LEU A 9 -16.85 -23.51 -5.48
C LEU A 9 -15.50 -23.55 -6.22
N SER A 10 -15.50 -24.11 -7.41
CA SER A 10 -14.41 -23.96 -8.37
C SER A 10 -14.54 -22.60 -9.07
N LEU A 11 -13.60 -21.69 -8.82
CA LEU A 11 -13.41 -20.48 -9.62
C LEU A 11 -12.87 -20.85 -11.00
N GLY A 12 -13.78 -21.15 -11.94
CA GLY A 12 -13.45 -21.29 -13.35
C GLY A 12 -13.30 -19.92 -14.02
N PHE A 13 -12.06 -19.52 -14.32
CA PHE A 13 -11.79 -18.29 -15.08
C PHE A 13 -12.02 -18.49 -16.59
N LEU A 14 -12.76 -17.56 -17.18
CA LEU A 14 -12.81 -17.34 -18.62
C LEU A 14 -11.45 -16.81 -19.08
N ALA A 15 -10.84 -17.48 -20.07
CA ALA A 15 -9.64 -17.02 -20.74
C ALA A 15 -9.89 -15.68 -21.44
N ALA A 16 -9.17 -14.63 -21.05
CA ALA A 16 -9.10 -13.40 -21.81
C ALA A 16 -8.23 -13.63 -23.06
N PRO A 17 -8.62 -13.12 -24.24
CA PRO A 17 -7.85 -13.31 -25.46
C PRO A 17 -6.56 -12.48 -25.40
N SER A 18 -5.47 -13.15 -25.74
CA SER A 18 -4.13 -12.62 -25.92
C SER A 18 -4.09 -11.61 -27.08
N LEU A 19 -3.96 -10.32 -26.76
CA LEU A 19 -3.53 -9.30 -27.71
C LEU A 19 -2.42 -8.44 -27.07
N ALA A 20 -1.21 -8.69 -27.58
CA ALA A 20 0.03 -7.90 -27.56
C ALA A 20 0.05 -6.56 -26.78
N VAL A 21 0.85 -6.52 -25.71
CA VAL A 21 1.71 -5.35 -25.38
C VAL A 21 3.04 -5.86 -24.84
N SER A 22 4.02 -6.01 -25.73
CA SER A 22 5.43 -6.29 -25.40
C SER A 22 6.16 -5.01 -24.95
N ILE A 23 5.56 -4.23 -24.04
CA ILE A 23 6.08 -2.94 -23.55
C ILE A 23 5.94 -2.81 -22.02
N LEU A 24 5.94 -3.93 -21.30
CA LEU A 24 6.10 -3.90 -19.84
C LEU A 24 7.60 -4.02 -19.53
N PRO A 25 8.24 -3.04 -18.87
CA PRO A 25 9.51 -3.33 -18.21
C PRO A 25 9.25 -4.49 -17.24
N ALA A 26 10.18 -5.44 -17.24
CA ALA A 26 10.07 -6.76 -16.58
C ALA A 26 9.26 -6.68 -15.28
N ASN A 27 8.02 -7.17 -15.34
CA ASN A 27 7.26 -7.43 -14.13
C ASN A 27 8.05 -8.53 -13.40
N PRO A 28 8.60 -8.30 -12.20
CA PRO A 28 9.31 -9.33 -11.47
C PRO A 28 8.32 -10.43 -11.13
N CYS A 29 7.05 -10.09 -10.94
CA CYS A 29 5.99 -11.06 -10.72
C CYS A 29 5.40 -11.54 -12.05
N VAL A 30 5.71 -12.79 -12.41
CA VAL A 30 5.11 -13.50 -13.54
C VAL A 30 3.86 -14.25 -13.05
N PRO A 31 2.68 -14.06 -13.66
CA PRO A 31 1.50 -14.86 -13.35
C PRO A 31 1.75 -16.35 -13.66
N GLN A 32 1.44 -17.26 -12.72
CA GLN A 32 1.49 -18.71 -12.89
C GLN A 32 0.17 -19.36 -12.46
N GLY A 33 -0.75 -19.56 -13.40
CA GLY A 33 -2.05 -20.14 -13.10
C GLY A 33 -2.86 -19.25 -12.15
N THR A 34 -3.12 -19.73 -10.92
CA THR A 34 -3.81 -18.97 -9.86
C THR A 34 -2.85 -18.25 -8.90
N SER A 35 -1.53 -18.31 -9.11
CA SER A 35 -0.52 -17.71 -8.24
C SER A 35 0.39 -16.72 -8.99
N PHE A 36 1.18 -15.95 -8.24
CA PHE A 36 2.20 -15.05 -8.79
C PHE A 36 3.57 -15.54 -8.32
N SER A 37 4.51 -15.67 -9.25
CA SER A 37 5.91 -16.00 -8.95
C SER A 37 6.77 -14.76 -9.17
N CYS A 38 7.31 -14.21 -8.09
CA CYS A 38 8.27 -13.11 -8.12
C CYS A 38 9.64 -13.67 -7.74
N PRO A 39 10.73 -13.49 -8.52
CA PRO A 39 12.08 -13.68 -8.01
C PRO A 39 12.19 -12.92 -6.69
N SER A 40 12.65 -13.60 -5.64
CA SER A 40 12.84 -12.96 -4.33
C SER A 40 13.76 -11.77 -4.49
N VAL A 41 13.19 -10.55 -4.46
CA VAL A 41 13.96 -9.30 -4.47
C VAL A 41 14.41 -8.97 -3.05
N TYR A 42 13.75 -9.56 -2.06
CA TYR A 42 14.05 -9.39 -0.65
C TYR A 42 14.58 -10.70 -0.05
N ASN A 43 15.91 -10.77 0.11
CA ASN A 43 16.63 -11.94 0.61
C ASN A 43 16.90 -11.88 2.12
N GLY A 44 15.94 -11.35 2.89
CA GLY A 44 16.04 -11.20 4.34
C GLY A 44 16.42 -9.78 4.80
N ALA A 45 16.37 -9.59 6.12
CA ALA A 45 16.58 -8.29 6.78
C ALA A 45 17.95 -7.70 6.46
N ILE A 46 17.94 -6.43 6.05
CA ILE A 46 19.13 -5.64 5.79
C ILE A 46 19.68 -5.09 7.10
N GLY A 47 18.80 -4.69 8.01
CA GLY A 47 19.13 -4.10 9.30
C GLY A 47 19.54 -2.61 9.22
N ALA A 48 19.79 -2.05 10.40
CA ALA A 48 20.15 -0.65 10.56
C ALA A 48 21.49 -0.32 9.88
N SER A 49 21.65 0.94 9.49
CA SER A 49 22.91 1.49 9.01
C SER A 49 24.03 1.30 10.02
N ALA A 50 25.21 0.89 9.52
CA ALA A 50 26.44 0.85 10.32
C ALA A 50 27.08 2.24 10.47
N SER A 51 26.66 3.25 9.69
CA SER A 51 27.23 4.58 9.69
C SER A 51 26.16 5.63 9.33
N PRO A 52 25.14 5.80 10.18
CA PRO A 52 24.01 6.67 9.85
C PRO A 52 24.39 8.15 9.91
N SER A 53 23.91 8.91 8.93
CA SER A 53 23.81 10.36 9.01
C SER A 53 22.46 10.73 9.65
N PRO A 54 22.45 11.41 10.82
CA PRO A 54 21.21 11.74 11.52
C PRO A 54 20.33 12.76 10.78
N ALA A 55 19.03 12.67 10.99
CA ALA A 55 18.09 13.73 10.61
C ALA A 55 18.17 14.90 11.61
N THR A 56 17.80 16.08 11.15
CA THR A 56 17.60 17.24 12.00
C THR A 56 16.40 17.05 12.93
N ALA A 57 16.42 17.70 14.10
CA ALA A 57 15.27 17.68 15.01
C ALA A 57 13.99 18.21 14.35
N ALA A 58 14.12 19.24 13.50
CA ALA A 58 12.99 19.78 12.73
C ALA A 58 12.48 18.77 11.69
N GLY A 59 13.38 18.03 11.04
CA GLY A 59 13.04 16.94 10.13
C GLY A 59 12.23 15.85 10.83
N ILE A 60 12.71 15.37 11.98
CA ILE A 60 12.01 14.36 12.80
C ILE A 60 10.62 14.89 13.23
N GLN A 61 10.54 16.11 13.75
CA GLN A 61 9.27 16.72 14.15
C GLN A 61 8.28 16.81 12.99
N SER A 62 8.76 17.04 11.76
CA SER A 62 7.90 17.09 10.59
C SER A 62 7.31 15.72 10.19
N LEU A 63 8.00 14.61 10.51
CA LEU A 63 7.44 13.26 10.35
C LEU A 63 6.39 12.95 11.41
N TRP A 64 6.61 13.37 12.65
CA TRP A 64 5.61 13.25 13.71
C TRP A 64 4.33 14.04 13.39
N ALA A 65 4.48 15.29 12.92
CA ALA A 65 3.35 16.08 12.45
C ALA A 65 2.61 15.42 11.28
N LEU A 66 3.34 14.78 10.35
CA LEU A 66 2.75 14.01 9.26
C LEU A 66 1.98 12.79 9.78
N ARG A 67 2.57 12.03 10.71
CA ARG A 67 1.92 10.89 11.37
C ARG A 67 0.62 11.34 12.04
N ASP A 68 0.63 12.44 12.77
CA ASP A 68 -0.57 12.97 13.44
C ASP A 68 -1.65 13.41 12.45
N ASN A 69 -1.25 14.01 11.32
CA ASN A 69 -2.18 14.32 10.24
C ASN A 69 -2.82 13.04 9.66
N MET A 70 -2.02 12.00 9.42
CA MET A 70 -2.50 10.71 8.97
C MET A 70 -3.45 10.06 9.98
N HIS A 71 -3.16 10.21 11.28
CA HIS A 71 -3.99 9.69 12.35
C HIS A 71 -5.37 10.36 12.36
N GLN A 72 -5.41 11.70 12.29
CA GLN A 72 -6.67 12.45 12.23
C GLN A 72 -7.50 12.09 11.00
N ARG A 73 -6.86 11.94 9.83
CA ARG A 73 -7.51 11.52 8.59
C ARG A 73 -8.13 10.13 8.72
N TRP A 74 -7.36 9.16 9.23
CA TRP A 74 -7.87 7.82 9.47
C TRP A 74 -9.02 7.83 10.48
N GLN A 75 -8.90 8.56 11.60
CA GLN A 75 -9.97 8.64 12.62
C GLN A 75 -11.30 9.12 12.03
N ALA A 76 -11.27 10.13 11.16
CA ALA A 76 -12.47 10.63 10.50
C ALA A 76 -13.11 9.58 9.57
N LEU A 77 -12.28 8.86 8.80
CA LEU A 77 -12.74 7.79 7.90
C LEU A 77 -13.26 6.58 8.69
N ASP A 78 -12.54 6.18 9.75
CA ASP A 78 -12.92 5.07 10.64
C ASP A 78 -14.27 5.37 11.29
N ALA A 79 -14.45 6.55 11.89
CA ALA A 79 -15.70 6.94 12.53
C ALA A 79 -16.92 6.91 11.58
N ALA A 80 -16.70 7.09 10.28
CA ALA A 80 -17.74 6.99 9.25
C ALA A 80 -17.90 5.56 8.69
N CYS A 81 -17.06 4.61 9.11
CA CYS A 81 -16.85 3.32 8.47
C CYS A 81 -16.65 3.46 6.95
N ASP A 82 -15.95 4.51 6.53
CA ASP A 82 -15.64 4.80 5.14
C ASP A 82 -14.68 3.71 4.60
N PRO A 83 -14.97 3.11 3.43
CA PRO A 83 -14.09 2.12 2.83
C PRO A 83 -12.62 2.54 2.69
N ASP A 84 -12.37 3.84 2.46
CA ASP A 84 -11.03 4.43 2.37
C ASP A 84 -10.22 4.34 3.68
N ALA A 85 -10.87 4.07 4.82
CA ALA A 85 -10.22 3.93 6.12
C ALA A 85 -9.17 2.80 6.14
N VAL A 86 -9.35 1.74 5.34
CA VAL A 86 -8.43 0.59 5.33
C VAL A 86 -7.05 1.00 4.88
N PHE A 87 -6.92 1.62 3.70
CA PHE A 87 -5.62 2.06 3.22
C PHE A 87 -5.04 3.19 4.08
N ALA A 88 -5.89 4.12 4.55
CA ALA A 88 -5.47 5.19 5.45
C ALA A 88 -4.83 4.64 6.74
N LEU A 89 -5.40 3.57 7.31
CA LEU A 89 -4.86 2.89 8.49
C LEU A 89 -3.50 2.26 8.22
N THR A 90 -3.39 1.48 7.13
CA THR A 90 -2.12 0.88 6.71
C THR A 90 -1.04 1.95 6.54
N TYR A 91 -1.38 3.06 5.91
CA TYR A 91 -0.43 4.12 5.65
C TYR A 91 -0.05 4.91 6.91
N LEU A 92 -0.96 5.08 7.86
CA LEU A 92 -0.66 5.62 9.19
C LEU A 92 0.40 4.79 9.90
N PHE A 93 0.24 3.47 9.96
CA PHE A 93 1.22 2.57 10.59
C PHE A 93 2.58 2.63 9.90
N MET A 94 2.61 2.64 8.56
CA MET A 94 3.85 2.81 7.82
C MET A 94 4.53 4.15 8.11
N THR A 95 3.75 5.24 8.18
CA THR A 95 4.27 6.57 8.48
C THR A 95 4.84 6.64 9.89
N ASP A 96 4.14 6.08 10.88
CA ASP A 96 4.58 6.00 12.27
C ASP A 96 5.88 5.20 12.40
N SER A 97 5.94 4.02 11.76
CA SER A 97 7.11 3.15 11.83
C SER A 97 8.34 3.80 11.17
N VAL A 98 8.18 4.43 10.00
CA VAL A 98 9.29 5.15 9.36
C VAL A 98 9.75 6.36 10.20
N ALA A 99 8.82 7.11 10.79
CA ALA A 99 9.16 8.22 11.69
C ALA A 99 10.00 7.74 12.90
N SER A 100 9.60 6.62 13.51
CA SER A 100 10.35 5.98 14.60
C SER A 100 11.76 5.55 14.16
N HIS A 101 11.87 4.90 13.00
CA HIS A 101 13.18 4.46 12.48
C HIS A 101 14.11 5.62 12.13
N VAL A 102 13.59 6.71 11.54
CA VAL A 102 14.35 7.94 11.29
C VAL A 102 14.83 8.57 12.60
N ALA A 103 13.98 8.64 13.63
CA ALA A 103 14.35 9.16 14.94
C ALA A 103 15.44 8.34 15.64
N ASN A 104 15.56 7.05 15.30
CA ASN A 104 16.56 6.12 15.83
C ASN A 104 17.79 5.94 14.91
N ASN A 105 17.99 6.81 13.91
CA ASN A 105 19.13 6.78 12.98
C ASN A 105 19.27 5.45 12.23
N TYR A 106 18.16 4.85 11.81
CA TYR A 106 18.16 3.55 11.16
C TYR A 106 18.76 3.56 9.74
N PHE A 107 18.65 4.69 9.04
CA PHE A 107 19.05 4.83 7.63
C PHE A 107 20.46 5.39 7.48
N ASP A 108 21.09 5.19 6.31
CA ASP A 108 22.35 5.84 5.96
C ASP A 108 22.15 7.36 5.87
N PHE A 109 21.04 7.81 5.26
CA PHE A 109 20.68 9.22 5.05
C PHE A 109 19.31 9.56 5.66
N ASN A 110 19.24 9.73 6.98
CA ASN A 110 17.95 9.92 7.68
C ASN A 110 17.23 11.21 7.27
N GLU A 111 17.94 12.30 6.98
CA GLU A 111 17.31 13.55 6.49
C GLU A 111 16.70 13.39 5.08
N ASP A 112 17.33 12.61 4.22
CA ASP A 112 16.76 12.29 2.91
C ASP A 112 15.51 11.42 3.05
N MET A 113 15.48 10.52 4.05
CA MET A 113 14.30 9.73 4.38
C MET A 113 13.16 10.56 4.99
N VAL A 114 13.44 11.66 5.69
CA VAL A 114 12.41 12.65 6.06
C VAL A 114 11.77 13.22 4.80
N THR A 115 12.60 13.71 3.88
CA THR A 115 12.13 14.32 2.62
C THR A 115 11.36 13.31 1.76
N PHE A 116 11.87 12.09 1.65
CA PHE A 116 11.23 10.99 0.94
C PHE A 116 9.83 10.70 1.48
N THR A 117 9.72 10.46 2.79
CA THR A 117 8.47 10.06 3.45
C THR A 117 7.40 11.13 3.29
N ARG A 118 7.77 12.41 3.48
CA ARG A 118 6.83 13.53 3.32
C ARG A 118 6.38 13.71 1.88
N THR A 119 7.30 13.61 0.94
CA THR A 119 6.98 13.72 -0.49
C THR A 119 6.05 12.59 -0.91
N PHE A 120 6.32 11.38 -0.46
CA PHE A 120 5.51 10.21 -0.76
C PHE A 120 4.10 10.33 -0.20
N ALA A 121 3.96 10.72 1.07
CA ALA A 121 2.66 10.93 1.71
C ALA A 121 1.84 12.01 1.01
N ASN A 122 2.50 13.06 0.51
CA ASN A 122 1.81 14.14 -0.19
C ASN A 122 1.11 13.66 -1.47
N TYR A 123 1.60 12.62 -2.17
CA TYR A 123 0.88 12.06 -3.33
C TYR A 123 -0.46 11.47 -2.93
N TYR A 124 -0.49 10.65 -1.87
CA TYR A 124 -1.74 10.07 -1.37
C TYR A 124 -2.68 11.16 -0.85
N ILE A 125 -2.18 12.05 0.01
CA ILE A 125 -2.96 13.14 0.62
C ILE A 125 -3.58 14.03 -0.47
N THR A 126 -2.80 14.42 -1.47
CA THR A 126 -3.30 15.23 -2.60
C THR A 126 -4.35 14.47 -3.41
N ALA A 127 -4.16 13.16 -3.63
CA ALA A 127 -5.11 12.35 -4.39
C ALA A 127 -6.46 12.22 -3.67
N ILE A 128 -6.46 11.90 -2.37
CA ILE A 128 -7.70 11.77 -1.58
C ILE A 128 -8.38 13.12 -1.36
N ASP A 129 -7.64 14.20 -1.13
CA ASP A 129 -8.22 15.53 -0.97
C ASP A 129 -8.87 16.01 -2.27
N ASN A 130 -8.22 15.79 -3.43
CA ASN A 130 -8.84 16.09 -4.72
C ASN A 130 -10.07 15.21 -5.00
N TRP A 131 -10.06 13.95 -4.57
CA TRP A 131 -11.24 13.09 -4.67
C TRP A 131 -12.38 13.59 -3.80
N LYS A 132 -12.17 13.81 -2.50
CA LYS A 132 -13.24 14.22 -1.59
C LYS A 132 -13.78 15.64 -1.92
N ASN A 133 -12.96 16.52 -2.50
CA ASN A 133 -13.37 17.87 -2.93
C ASN A 133 -14.01 17.96 -4.34
N GLY A 134 -14.25 16.84 -5.03
CA GLY A 134 -14.89 16.89 -6.36
C GLY A 134 -13.92 17.14 -7.53
N ASN A 135 -12.63 17.37 -7.28
CA ASN A 135 -11.60 17.69 -8.28
C ASN A 135 -11.12 16.46 -9.06
N ARG A 136 -12.05 15.69 -9.64
CA ARG A 136 -11.77 14.40 -10.31
C ARG A 136 -10.67 14.49 -11.36
N ASN A 137 -10.56 15.58 -12.11
CA ASN A 137 -9.53 15.74 -13.15
C ASN A 137 -8.08 15.78 -12.61
N GLN A 138 -7.90 16.08 -11.31
CA GLN A 138 -6.60 16.12 -10.65
C GLN A 138 -6.24 14.80 -9.96
N VAL A 139 -7.14 13.82 -9.95
CA VAL A 139 -6.91 12.50 -9.35
C VAL A 139 -6.30 11.56 -10.40
N PRO A 140 -5.17 10.91 -10.10
CA PRO A 140 -4.59 9.91 -10.98
C PRO A 140 -5.51 8.72 -11.24
N GLN A 141 -5.42 8.09 -12.41
CA GLN A 141 -6.37 7.05 -12.80
C GLN A 141 -6.38 5.83 -11.86
N ALA A 142 -5.23 5.35 -11.38
CA ALA A 142 -5.17 4.26 -10.41
C ALA A 142 -5.91 4.61 -9.10
N TRP A 143 -5.72 5.84 -8.60
CA TRP A 143 -6.44 6.36 -7.43
C TRP A 143 -7.93 6.56 -7.69
N LYS A 144 -8.32 7.06 -8.88
CA LYS A 144 -9.73 7.16 -9.28
C LYS A 144 -10.42 5.81 -9.20
N THR A 145 -9.78 4.76 -9.73
CA THR A 145 -10.32 3.41 -9.68
C THR A 145 -10.48 2.97 -8.22
N ALA A 146 -9.45 3.14 -7.37
CA ALA A 146 -9.52 2.81 -5.94
C ALA A 146 -10.70 3.53 -5.25
N PHE A 147 -10.73 4.86 -5.29
CA PHE A 147 -11.75 5.65 -4.61
C PHE A 147 -13.16 5.45 -5.18
N SER A 148 -13.30 5.25 -6.50
CA SER A 148 -14.62 4.97 -7.08
C SER A 148 -15.19 3.62 -6.63
N ASN A 149 -14.33 2.63 -6.38
CA ASN A 149 -14.76 1.32 -5.89
C ASN A 149 -15.12 1.38 -4.41
N ALA A 150 -14.32 2.11 -3.62
CA ALA A 150 -14.63 2.46 -2.23
C ALA A 150 -16.00 3.16 -2.12
N ASP A 151 -16.20 4.26 -2.84
CA ASP A 151 -17.46 5.02 -2.87
C ASP A 151 -18.65 4.16 -3.34
N ALA A 152 -18.43 3.28 -4.33
CA ALA A 152 -19.47 2.40 -4.86
C ALA A 152 -19.87 1.26 -3.91
N GLN A 153 -19.11 1.04 -2.84
CA GLN A 153 -19.39 0.03 -1.83
C GLN A 153 -19.47 -1.42 -2.39
N LYS A 154 -18.59 -1.77 -3.34
CA LYS A 154 -18.59 -3.07 -4.07
C LYS A 154 -17.34 -3.93 -3.87
N THR A 155 -16.52 -3.57 -2.89
CA THR A 155 -15.23 -4.21 -2.61
C THR A 155 -15.25 -4.89 -1.25
N LEU A 156 -14.31 -5.81 -1.03
CA LEU A 156 -13.92 -6.27 0.31
C LEU A 156 -12.84 -5.32 0.87
N ALA A 157 -12.60 -5.37 2.18
CA ALA A 157 -11.58 -4.54 2.83
C ALA A 157 -10.18 -4.76 2.21
N GLU A 158 -9.87 -6.01 1.89
CA GLU A 158 -8.63 -6.43 1.25
C GLU A 158 -8.52 -5.85 -0.15
N GLN A 159 -9.62 -5.81 -0.92
CA GLN A 159 -9.61 -5.20 -2.25
C GLN A 159 -9.31 -3.71 -2.18
N ASP A 160 -9.90 -2.99 -1.22
CA ASP A 160 -9.60 -1.57 -1.00
C ASP A 160 -8.13 -1.36 -0.61
N LEU A 161 -7.61 -2.23 0.27
CA LEU A 161 -6.19 -2.25 0.62
C LEU A 161 -5.32 -2.44 -0.63
N PHE A 162 -5.59 -3.47 -1.43
CA PHE A 162 -4.82 -3.79 -2.63
C PHE A 162 -4.88 -2.65 -3.67
N LEU A 163 -6.05 -2.05 -3.89
CA LEU A 163 -6.22 -0.94 -4.83
C LEU A 163 -5.43 0.29 -4.37
N GLY A 164 -5.48 0.62 -3.08
CA GLY A 164 -4.69 1.71 -2.51
C GLY A 164 -3.18 1.43 -2.57
N MET A 165 -2.75 0.23 -2.21
CA MET A 165 -1.34 -0.19 -2.30
C MET A 165 -0.83 -0.16 -3.74
N ASN A 166 -1.63 -0.60 -4.71
CA ASN A 166 -1.27 -0.50 -6.12
C ASN A 166 -1.07 0.96 -6.55
N ALA A 167 -2.03 1.84 -6.27
CA ALA A 167 -1.92 3.24 -6.64
C ALA A 167 -0.74 3.93 -5.95
N HIS A 168 -0.47 3.60 -4.69
CA HIS A 168 0.61 4.22 -3.94
C HIS A 168 2.00 3.65 -4.32
N ILE A 169 2.14 2.34 -4.41
CA ILE A 169 3.45 1.70 -4.67
C ILE A 169 3.77 1.68 -6.16
N ASN A 170 2.89 1.17 -7.02
CA ASN A 170 3.24 1.01 -8.44
C ASN A 170 3.29 2.34 -9.18
N ARG A 171 2.55 3.36 -8.71
CA ARG A 171 2.54 4.68 -9.32
C ARG A 171 3.31 5.70 -8.49
N ASP A 172 2.77 6.13 -7.35
CA ASP A 172 3.29 7.30 -6.65
C ASP A 172 4.77 7.16 -6.24
N LEU A 173 5.18 5.96 -5.82
CA LEU A 173 6.56 5.69 -5.42
C LEU A 173 7.58 5.88 -6.56
N ALA A 174 7.20 5.54 -7.81
CA ALA A 174 8.05 5.79 -8.97
C ALA A 174 8.20 7.29 -9.25
N TYR A 175 7.12 8.06 -9.05
CA TYR A 175 7.16 9.51 -9.14
C TYR A 175 8.04 10.13 -8.05
N VAL A 176 7.96 9.66 -6.79
CA VAL A 176 8.85 10.11 -5.70
C VAL A 176 10.33 9.88 -6.05
N VAL A 177 10.67 8.68 -6.53
CA VAL A 177 12.04 8.34 -6.95
C VAL A 177 12.54 9.28 -8.06
N ASN A 178 11.66 9.64 -9.01
CA ASN A 178 11.99 10.60 -10.06
C ASN A 178 12.13 12.05 -9.55
N ASP A 179 11.17 12.51 -8.76
CA ASP A 179 11.01 13.90 -8.36
C ASP A 179 12.11 14.31 -7.38
N LEU A 180 12.50 13.40 -6.48
CA LEU A 180 13.64 13.59 -5.57
C LEU A 180 15.00 13.26 -6.19
N LYS A 181 15.03 12.90 -7.48
CA LYS A 181 16.27 12.55 -8.22
C LYS A 181 17.14 11.54 -7.49
N MET A 182 16.50 10.53 -6.90
CA MET A 182 17.15 9.47 -6.13
C MET A 182 18.33 8.85 -6.91
N LYS A 183 19.47 8.71 -6.24
CA LYS A 183 20.72 8.20 -6.80
C LYS A 183 20.97 6.77 -6.32
N THR A 184 21.96 6.09 -6.91
CA THR A 184 22.24 4.67 -6.62
C THR A 184 22.60 4.42 -5.16
N ASP A 185 23.30 5.35 -4.52
CA ASP A 185 23.65 5.33 -3.09
C ASP A 185 22.43 5.42 -2.15
N HIS A 186 21.25 5.85 -2.62
CA HIS A 186 20.01 5.84 -1.82
C HIS A 186 19.31 4.48 -1.85
N LYS A 187 19.72 3.56 -2.74
CA LYS A 187 19.07 2.26 -2.91
C LYS A 187 19.10 1.38 -1.63
N PRO A 188 20.17 1.37 -0.81
CA PRO A 188 20.16 0.66 0.46
C PRO A 188 19.03 1.14 1.39
N ASP A 189 18.87 2.45 1.59
CA ASP A 189 17.80 3.00 2.43
C ASP A 189 16.41 2.76 1.86
N TYR A 190 16.27 2.87 0.53
CA TYR A 190 15.04 2.50 -0.17
C TYR A 190 14.64 1.04 0.11
N ASN A 191 15.61 0.14 0.18
CA ASN A 191 15.41 -1.28 0.45
C ASN A 191 15.17 -1.57 1.94
N ARG A 192 15.79 -0.81 2.86
CA ARG A 192 15.57 -0.93 4.32
C ARG A 192 14.11 -0.73 4.73
N ILE A 193 13.32 0.00 3.93
CA ILE A 193 11.87 0.08 4.13
C ILE A 193 11.18 -1.29 4.02
N ASN A 194 11.76 -2.27 3.31
CA ASN A 194 11.20 -3.61 3.24
C ASN A 194 11.25 -4.31 4.60
N ASP A 195 12.29 -4.09 5.41
CA ASP A 195 12.38 -4.55 6.79
C ASP A 195 11.22 -3.97 7.61
N ILE A 196 11.03 -2.65 7.51
CA ILE A 196 9.93 -1.93 8.16
C ILE A 196 8.55 -2.45 7.72
N LEU A 197 8.38 -2.78 6.44
CA LEU A 197 7.14 -3.37 5.92
C LEU A 197 6.83 -4.73 6.56
N GLN A 198 7.84 -5.57 6.80
CA GLN A 198 7.64 -6.85 7.49
C GLN A 198 7.24 -6.66 8.94
N GLU A 199 7.90 -5.75 9.64
CA GLU A 199 7.60 -5.43 11.04
C GLU A 199 6.17 -4.89 11.20
N THR A 200 5.73 -4.09 10.23
CA THR A 200 4.44 -3.39 10.27
C THR A 200 3.27 -4.26 9.80
N ALA A 201 3.55 -5.36 9.07
CA ALA A 201 2.52 -6.17 8.42
C ALA A 201 1.51 -6.79 9.41
N GLU A 202 1.99 -7.43 10.47
CA GLU A 202 1.11 -8.09 11.45
C GLU A 202 0.27 -7.08 12.25
N PRO A 203 0.84 -6.00 12.83
CA PRO A 203 0.06 -5.02 13.58
C PRO A 203 -1.06 -4.37 12.75
N VAL A 204 -0.77 -4.04 11.49
CA VAL A 204 -1.77 -3.50 10.56
C VAL A 204 -2.86 -4.53 10.26
N ASN A 205 -2.47 -5.76 9.93
CA ASN A 205 -3.40 -6.83 9.60
C ASN A 205 -4.37 -7.11 10.76
N THR A 206 -3.85 -7.18 11.99
CA THR A 206 -4.66 -7.37 13.20
C THR A 206 -5.73 -6.28 13.34
N GLN A 207 -5.38 -5.02 13.06
CA GLN A 207 -6.34 -3.91 13.11
C GLN A 207 -7.35 -3.96 11.95
N ILE A 208 -6.92 -4.26 10.73
CA ILE A 208 -7.82 -4.36 9.56
C ILE A 208 -8.83 -5.49 9.74
N VAL A 209 -8.36 -6.67 10.16
CA VAL A 209 -9.21 -7.84 10.39
C VAL A 209 -10.26 -7.51 11.42
N CYS A 210 -9.83 -6.98 12.58
CA CYS A 210 -10.76 -6.68 13.65
C CYS A 210 -11.77 -5.60 13.25
N ARG A 211 -11.34 -4.52 12.58
CA ARG A 211 -12.21 -3.36 12.33
C ARG A 211 -13.10 -3.52 11.11
N TYR A 212 -12.64 -4.23 10.08
CA TYR A 212 -13.25 -4.11 8.75
C TYR A 212 -13.60 -5.41 8.03
N SER A 213 -13.02 -6.57 8.36
CA SER A 213 -13.31 -7.81 7.62
C SER A 213 -13.90 -8.93 8.48
N GLY A 214 -13.39 -9.13 9.69
CA GLY A 214 -13.70 -10.30 10.51
C GLY A 214 -13.23 -11.63 9.92
N ASP A 215 -12.47 -11.61 8.81
CA ASP A 215 -12.06 -12.82 8.10
C ASP A 215 -10.72 -13.38 8.64
N PRO A 216 -10.70 -14.57 9.24
CA PRO A 216 -9.48 -15.22 9.71
C PRO A 216 -8.57 -15.74 8.59
N LEU A 217 -8.99 -15.79 7.31
CA LEU A 217 -8.10 -16.14 6.20
C LEU A 217 -6.94 -15.14 6.03
N GLN A 218 -7.09 -13.92 6.55
CA GLN A 218 -6.04 -12.90 6.63
C GLN A 218 -4.95 -13.20 7.66
N THR A 219 -5.12 -14.18 8.57
CA THR A 219 -4.06 -14.57 9.52
C THR A 219 -3.18 -15.71 8.98
N ASN A 220 -3.32 -16.08 7.69
CA ASN A 220 -2.50 -17.12 7.10
C ASN A 220 -1.06 -16.60 6.84
N PRO A 221 -0.04 -17.16 7.50
CA PRO A 221 1.33 -16.66 7.39
C PRO A 221 1.93 -16.85 6.00
N VAL A 222 1.49 -17.86 5.24
CA VAL A 222 1.96 -18.10 3.86
C VAL A 222 1.42 -17.03 2.92
N LEU A 223 0.14 -16.67 3.04
CA LEU A 223 -0.46 -15.61 2.23
C LEU A 223 0.15 -14.25 2.58
N GLY A 224 0.41 -13.98 3.87
CA GLY A 224 1.14 -12.79 4.31
C GLY A 224 2.55 -12.68 3.73
N ALA A 225 3.31 -13.78 3.77
CA ALA A 225 4.66 -13.81 3.19
C ALA A 225 4.65 -13.61 1.66
N ALA A 226 3.68 -14.21 0.96
CA ALA A 226 3.52 -14.01 -0.48
C ALA A 226 3.16 -12.55 -0.83
N LEU A 227 2.29 -11.92 -0.03
CA LEU A 227 1.95 -10.50 -0.17
C LEU A 227 3.17 -9.60 0.01
N LEU A 228 4.00 -9.85 1.03
CA LEU A 228 5.23 -9.07 1.27
C LEU A 228 6.25 -9.20 0.14
N GLN A 229 6.39 -10.39 -0.45
CA GLN A 229 7.26 -10.58 -1.61
C GLN A 229 6.72 -9.84 -2.84
N MET A 230 5.40 -9.87 -3.07
CA MET A 230 4.78 -9.09 -4.14
C MET A 230 5.01 -7.58 -3.96
N ILE A 231 4.82 -7.06 -2.75
CA ILE A 231 5.07 -5.65 -2.42
C ILE A 231 6.53 -5.28 -2.66
N SER A 232 7.47 -6.12 -2.23
CA SER A 232 8.90 -5.89 -2.44
C SER A 232 9.24 -5.85 -3.94
N GLY A 233 8.62 -6.71 -4.75
CA GLY A 233 8.73 -6.68 -6.21
C GLY A 233 8.15 -5.40 -6.83
N TRP A 234 6.98 -4.94 -6.35
CA TRP A 234 6.38 -3.67 -6.79
C TRP A 234 7.26 -2.47 -6.45
N ARG A 235 7.90 -2.47 -5.28
CA ARG A 235 8.88 -1.44 -4.90
C ARG A 235 10.09 -1.47 -5.83
N GLU A 236 10.66 -2.64 -6.11
CA GLU A 236 11.77 -2.71 -7.07
C GLU A 236 11.39 -2.13 -8.43
N ASN A 237 10.20 -2.47 -8.94
CA ASN A 237 9.68 -1.88 -10.16
C ASN A 237 9.52 -0.37 -10.08
N ALA A 238 8.99 0.15 -8.97
CA ALA A 238 8.83 1.58 -8.79
C ALA A 238 10.18 2.30 -8.80
N TRP A 239 11.21 1.71 -8.17
CA TRP A 239 12.57 2.21 -8.25
C TRP A 239 13.09 2.28 -9.69
N GLN A 240 13.02 1.18 -10.44
CA GLN A 240 13.51 1.14 -11.83
C GLN A 240 12.74 2.13 -12.71
N ASN A 241 11.41 2.18 -12.59
CA ASN A 241 10.60 3.12 -13.34
C ASN A 241 10.91 4.59 -13.00
N GLY A 242 11.09 4.91 -11.72
CA GLY A 242 11.47 6.25 -11.27
C GLY A 242 12.84 6.67 -11.80
N LYS A 243 13.82 5.74 -11.82
CA LYS A 243 15.12 5.98 -12.46
C LYS A 243 15.00 6.20 -13.96
N LEU A 244 14.17 5.43 -14.66
CA LEU A 244 13.92 5.61 -16.10
C LEU A 244 13.24 6.96 -16.40
N MET A 245 12.28 7.40 -15.58
CA MET A 245 11.63 8.71 -15.73
C MET A 245 12.60 9.90 -15.68
N GLN A 246 13.72 9.77 -14.97
CA GLN A 246 14.73 10.83 -14.88
C GLN A 246 15.38 11.11 -16.25
N PHE A 247 15.40 10.14 -17.17
CA PHE A 247 16.02 10.25 -18.49
C PHE A 247 15.00 10.22 -19.63
N ASN A 248 13.81 9.66 -19.40
CA ASN A 248 12.75 9.56 -20.39
C ASN A 248 11.40 10.02 -19.79
N PRO A 249 10.97 11.27 -20.04
CA PRO A 249 9.70 11.78 -19.53
C PRO A 249 8.47 10.97 -19.95
N LEU A 250 8.53 10.26 -21.10
CA LEU A 250 7.42 9.40 -21.56
C LEU A 250 7.20 8.18 -20.67
N GLN A 251 8.19 7.82 -19.83
CA GLN A 251 8.03 6.72 -18.87
C GLN A 251 6.88 6.96 -17.87
N LYS A 252 6.50 8.23 -17.64
CA LYS A 252 5.31 8.58 -16.84
C LYS A 252 4.03 7.94 -17.38
N ILE A 253 3.87 7.92 -18.71
CA ILE A 253 2.71 7.30 -19.38
C ILE A 253 2.69 5.79 -19.11
N VAL A 254 3.86 5.13 -19.18
CA VAL A 254 3.99 3.69 -18.92
C VAL A 254 3.57 3.37 -17.49
N VAL A 255 4.07 4.12 -16.51
CA VAL A 255 3.73 3.92 -15.10
C VAL A 255 2.26 4.17 -14.81
N ASP A 256 1.70 5.28 -15.29
CA ASP A 256 0.29 5.59 -15.09
C ASP A 256 -0.63 4.54 -15.73
N THR A 257 -0.29 4.08 -16.94
CA THR A 257 -1.06 3.06 -17.66
C THR A 257 -0.98 1.70 -16.98
N ALA A 258 0.21 1.28 -16.54
CA ALA A 258 0.41 0.02 -15.85
C ALA A 258 -0.34 -0.03 -14.51
N ALA A 259 -0.23 1.02 -13.69
CA ALA A 259 -0.94 1.09 -12.42
C ALA A 259 -2.47 1.11 -12.60
N ALA A 260 -2.97 1.80 -13.63
CA ALA A 260 -4.39 1.80 -13.97
C ALA A 260 -4.87 0.41 -14.46
N ALA A 261 -4.07 -0.29 -15.27
CA ALA A 261 -4.39 -1.63 -15.73
C ALA A 261 -4.47 -2.63 -14.57
N ILE A 262 -3.51 -2.59 -13.63
CA ILE A 262 -3.56 -3.41 -12.41
C ILE A 262 -4.82 -3.09 -11.62
N ALA A 263 -5.13 -1.80 -11.41
CA ALA A 263 -6.34 -1.40 -10.67
C ALA A 263 -7.61 -2.00 -11.28
N ASN A 264 -7.74 -1.99 -12.60
CA ASN A 264 -8.91 -2.53 -13.30
C ASN A 264 -9.04 -4.06 -13.18
N LEU A 265 -7.94 -4.80 -13.02
CA LEU A 265 -8.00 -6.26 -12.78
C LEU A 265 -8.55 -6.60 -11.40
N PHE A 266 -8.32 -5.73 -10.41
CA PHE A 266 -8.75 -5.93 -9.02
C PHE A 266 -10.07 -5.21 -8.68
N ALA A 267 -10.53 -4.28 -9.53
CA ALA A 267 -11.82 -3.60 -9.45
C ALA A 267 -13.03 -4.47 -9.86
N ILE A 268 -12.92 -5.79 -9.66
CA ILE A 268 -14.01 -6.74 -9.86
C ILE A 268 -14.91 -6.76 -8.62
N ASN A 269 -16.21 -6.83 -8.82
CA ASN A 269 -17.19 -6.88 -7.74
C ASN A 269 -17.18 -8.28 -7.10
N LEU A 270 -16.47 -8.42 -5.96
CA LEU A 270 -16.35 -9.69 -5.22
C LEU A 270 -17.22 -9.74 -3.96
N GLY A 271 -17.89 -8.65 -3.60
CA GLY A 271 -18.69 -8.59 -2.38
C GLY A 271 -19.45 -7.27 -2.21
N THR A 272 -20.25 -7.18 -1.16
CA THR A 272 -21.01 -5.96 -0.84
C THR A 272 -20.46 -5.31 0.42
N ASN A 273 -19.93 -4.08 0.33
CA ASN A 273 -19.44 -3.32 1.50
C ASN A 273 -20.55 -3.02 2.53
N ALA A 274 -21.84 -3.21 2.22
CA ALA A 274 -22.92 -3.07 3.20
C ALA A 274 -22.73 -3.97 4.43
N GLN A 275 -22.26 -5.21 4.22
CA GLN A 275 -21.95 -6.14 5.31
C GLN A 275 -20.71 -5.69 6.08
N ARG A 276 -19.71 -5.12 5.40
CA ARG A 276 -18.53 -4.54 6.04
C ARG A 276 -18.85 -3.29 6.87
N VAL A 277 -19.66 -2.37 6.35
CA VAL A 277 -20.04 -1.15 7.07
C VAL A 277 -20.80 -1.54 8.33
N GLN A 278 -21.73 -2.49 8.24
CA GLN A 278 -22.41 -3.06 9.40
C GLN A 278 -21.44 -3.74 10.36
N TYR A 279 -20.46 -4.49 9.84
CA TYR A 279 -19.42 -5.11 10.66
C TYR A 279 -18.62 -4.04 11.41
N CYS A 280 -18.06 -3.04 10.73
CA CYS A 280 -17.32 -1.94 11.34
C CYS A 280 -18.14 -1.21 12.42
N GLN A 281 -19.40 -0.89 12.13
CA GLN A 281 -20.31 -0.27 13.10
C GLN A 281 -20.51 -1.15 14.34
N SER A 282 -20.62 -2.46 14.16
CA SER A 282 -20.74 -3.41 15.29
C SER A 282 -19.47 -3.46 16.15
N GLN A 283 -18.29 -3.41 15.53
CA GLN A 283 -17.02 -3.41 16.24
C GLN A 283 -16.80 -2.11 17.02
N GLN A 284 -17.18 -0.97 16.43
CA GLN A 284 -17.16 0.34 17.10
C GLN A 284 -18.12 0.41 18.27
N ALA A 285 -19.37 -0.04 18.09
CA ALA A 285 -20.38 -0.05 19.15
C ALA A 285 -19.95 -0.93 20.34
N ALA A 286 -19.26 -2.03 20.07
CA ALA A 286 -18.73 -2.93 21.09
C ALA A 286 -17.39 -2.48 21.69
N ASN A 287 -16.73 -1.44 21.12
CA ASN A 287 -15.34 -1.09 21.41
C ASN A 287 -14.42 -2.34 21.39
N ALA A 288 -14.61 -3.20 20.39
CA ALA A 288 -14.06 -4.55 20.39
C ALA A 288 -12.58 -4.61 19.99
N CYS A 289 -12.11 -3.66 19.18
CA CYS A 289 -10.77 -3.69 18.63
C CYS A 289 -9.75 -3.01 19.54
N PRO A 290 -8.54 -3.58 19.66
CA PRO A 290 -7.50 -3.01 20.51
C PRO A 290 -7.09 -1.61 20.03
N PRO A 291 -6.65 -0.73 20.95
CA PRO A 291 -6.14 0.58 20.59
C PRO A 291 -4.92 0.44 19.68
N LEU A 292 -4.72 1.42 18.78
CA LEU A 292 -3.56 1.44 17.92
C LEU A 292 -2.28 1.54 18.76
N GLN A 293 -1.34 0.62 18.54
CA GLN A 293 -0.03 0.63 19.19
C GLN A 293 0.94 1.47 18.34
N LEU A 294 0.75 2.79 18.36
CA LEU A 294 1.60 3.73 17.63
C LEU A 294 2.73 4.24 18.53
N THR A 295 3.85 4.67 17.93
CA THR A 295 5.04 5.13 18.65
C THR A 295 4.75 6.42 19.43
N ASN A 296 5.18 6.45 20.71
CA ASN A 296 5.16 7.67 21.52
C ASN A 296 6.26 8.62 21.06
N HIS A 297 5.94 9.92 20.92
CA HIS A 297 6.85 10.94 20.45
C HIS A 297 6.56 12.31 21.06
#